data_AF-A0A3N5NEU5-F1
#
_entry.id   AF-A0A3N5NEU5-F1
#
_cell.length_a   1.000
_cell.length_b   1.000
_cell.length_c   1.000
_cell.angle_alpha   90.00
_cell.angle_beta   90.00
_cell.angle_gamma   90.00
#
_symmetry.space_group_name_H-M   'P 1'
#
loop_
_entity.id
_entity.type
_entity.pdbx_description
1 polymer ?
#
loop_
_entity_poly.entity_id
_entity_poly.type
_entity_poly.pdbx_seq_one_letter_code
_entity_poly.pdbx_strand_id
1 'polypeptide(L)'
;MRASKQLLPGRSLAALVLPALLWGCVEPYDPSEDDTRPGTLVINADLTGTAGLQSITISRSDHLMFPVFVPESNCIAELENEQGEKVP
;
A
#
# COMPACT_ATOMS: atom_id res chain seq x y z
N MET A 1 66.66 27.22 12.84
CA MET A 1 66.36 26.01 12.06
C MET A 1 64.85 25.76 12.11
N ARG A 2 64.18 25.77 10.95
CA ARG A 2 62.75 25.47 10.80
C ARG A 2 62.53 23.97 10.95
N ALA A 3 61.59 23.56 11.80
CA ALA A 3 60.97 22.25 11.72
C ALA A 3 59.46 22.41 11.93
N SER A 4 58.78 22.71 10.84
CA SER A 4 57.33 22.65 10.70
C SER A 4 56.88 21.18 10.74
N LYS A 5 56.30 20.75 11.86
CA LYS A 5 55.48 19.53 11.91
C LYS A 5 54.02 19.96 11.84
N GLN A 6 53.47 19.95 10.63
CA GLN A 6 52.03 19.94 10.44
C GLN A 6 51.51 18.57 10.88
N LEU A 7 50.59 18.52 11.83
CA LEU A 7 49.75 17.35 12.06
C LEU A 7 48.34 17.87 12.40
N LEU A 8 47.39 17.48 11.56
CA LEU A 8 46.08 18.10 11.38
C LEU A 8 45.22 18.21 12.66
N PRO A 9 44.38 19.26 12.74
CA PRO A 9 43.52 19.55 13.89
C PRO A 9 42.39 18.54 14.01
N GLY A 10 41.82 18.45 15.22
CA GLY A 10 40.73 17.56 15.62
C GLY A 10 39.79 17.18 14.48
N ARG A 11 39.86 15.91 14.06
CA ARG A 11 38.94 15.31 13.10
C ARG A 11 37.56 15.29 13.76
N SER A 12 36.76 16.31 13.45
CA SER A 12 35.38 16.43 13.84
C SER A 12 34.64 15.12 13.55
N LEU A 13 34.12 14.47 14.60
CA LEU A 13 33.27 13.28 14.52
C LEU A 13 32.13 13.46 13.51
N ALA A 14 31.71 14.71 13.25
CA ALA A 14 30.70 15.07 12.26
C ALA A 14 31.02 14.60 10.84
N ALA A 15 32.30 14.53 10.45
CA ALA A 15 32.71 14.07 9.11
C ALA A 15 32.43 12.57 8.88
N LEU A 16 32.26 11.78 9.96
CA LEU A 16 32.00 10.35 9.89
C LEU A 16 30.51 10.01 10.04
N VAL A 17 29.73 10.90 10.69
CA VAL A 17 28.28 10.73 10.91
C VAL A 17 27.46 11.07 9.66
N LEU A 18 27.89 12.06 8.87
CA LEU A 18 27.16 12.50 7.68
C LEU A 18 26.94 11.39 6.60
N PRO A 19 27.93 10.54 6.24
CA PRO A 19 27.70 9.47 5.27
C PRO A 19 26.83 8.33 5.82
N ALA A 20 26.82 8.10 7.14
CA ALA A 20 26.00 7.05 7.76
C ALA A 20 24.50 7.36 7.70
N LEU A 21 24.13 8.65 7.73
CA LEU A 21 22.74 9.10 7.56
C LEU A 21 22.22 8.96 6.12
N LEU A 22 23.13 8.91 5.14
CA LEU A 22 22.82 8.72 3.72
C LEU A 22 22.76 7.23 3.32
N TRP A 23 23.20 6.33 4.20
CA TRP A 23 23.02 4.88 4.11
C TRP A 23 21.87 4.42 5.00
N GLY A 24 20.69 5.02 4.84
CA GLY A 24 19.48 4.40 5.32
C GLY A 24 19.33 3.04 4.65
N CYS A 25 19.25 1.97 5.43
CA CYS A 25 18.83 0.67 4.92
C CYS A 25 17.45 0.87 4.29
N VAL A 26 17.35 0.63 2.98
CA VAL A 26 16.04 0.49 2.34
C VAL A 26 15.50 -0.84 2.85
N GLU A 27 14.53 -0.78 3.76
CA GLU A 27 13.86 -1.98 4.24
C GLU A 27 13.27 -2.70 3.02
N PRO A 28 13.56 -4.01 2.83
CA PRO A 28 12.96 -4.76 1.74
C PRO A 28 11.44 -4.68 1.86
N TYR A 29 10.76 -4.46 0.73
CA TYR A 29 9.31 -4.61 0.67
C TYR A 29 8.96 -6.06 1.03
N ASP A 30 8.37 -6.26 2.20
CA ASP A 30 7.88 -7.55 2.65
C ASP A 30 6.37 -7.64 2.36
N PRO A 31 5.95 -8.33 1.29
CA PRO A 31 4.52 -8.52 0.98
C PRO A 31 3.81 -9.45 1.96
N SER A 32 4.51 -10.00 2.97
CA SER A 32 3.90 -10.93 3.94
C SER A 32 3.23 -10.25 5.12
N GLU A 33 3.62 -9.01 5.47
CA GLU A 33 3.11 -8.30 6.66
C GLU A 33 2.03 -7.24 6.35
N ASP A 34 1.78 -6.92 5.07
CA ASP A 34 0.66 -6.12 4.57
C ASP A 34 0.14 -6.89 3.34
N ASP A 35 -1.03 -7.52 3.31
CA ASP A 35 -2.23 -6.85 2.78
C ASP A 35 -3.49 -7.73 2.89
N THR A 36 -3.47 -8.83 3.64
CA THR A 36 -4.67 -9.69 3.77
C THR A 36 -5.56 -9.18 4.90
N ARG A 37 -6.36 -8.15 4.63
CA ARG A 37 -7.38 -7.67 5.59
C ARG A 37 -8.39 -8.81 5.86
N PRO A 38 -8.45 -9.37 7.08
CA PRO A 38 -9.41 -10.42 7.40
C PRO A 38 -10.85 -9.88 7.29
N GLY A 39 -11.79 -10.77 6.95
CA GLY A 39 -13.21 -10.41 6.81
C GLY A 39 -13.83 -10.96 5.53
N THR A 40 -15.15 -10.79 5.42
CA THR A 40 -15.92 -11.18 4.23
C THR A 40 -16.08 -9.98 3.32
N LEU A 41 -15.60 -10.09 2.07
CA LEU A 41 -15.94 -9.13 1.03
C LEU A 41 -17.38 -9.35 0.57
N VAL A 42 -18.13 -8.26 0.51
CA VAL A 42 -19.52 -8.22 0.08
C VAL A 42 -19.62 -7.28 -1.10
N ILE A 43 -20.06 -7.83 -2.23
CA ILE A 43 -20.36 -7.08 -3.45
C ILE A 43 -21.89 -6.93 -3.51
N ASN A 44 -22.36 -5.70 -3.54
CA ASN A 44 -23.76 -5.37 -3.78
C ASN A 44 -23.85 -4.62 -5.11
N ALA A 45 -24.61 -5.16 -6.05
CA ALA A 45 -24.74 -4.61 -7.39
C ALA A 45 -26.21 -4.50 -7.77
N ASP A 46 -26.60 -3.32 -8.24
CA ASP A 46 -27.89 -3.10 -8.89
C ASP A 46 -27.64 -2.99 -10.39
N LEU A 47 -27.94 -4.09 -11.09
CA LEU A 47 -27.69 -4.27 -12.52
C LEU A 47 -29.01 -4.36 -13.26
N THR A 48 -29.12 -3.61 -14.34
CA THR A 48 -30.32 -3.62 -15.19
C THR A 48 -29.95 -4.04 -16.60
N GLY A 49 -30.89 -4.63 -17.34
CA GLY A 49 -30.70 -4.96 -18.77
C GLY A 49 -30.73 -3.73 -19.70
N THR A 50 -30.71 -2.52 -19.15
CA THR A 50 -30.83 -1.26 -19.90
C THR A 50 -29.54 -0.47 -19.84
N ALA A 51 -29.20 0.20 -20.95
CA ALA A 51 -28.08 1.14 -20.97
C ALA A 51 -28.33 2.31 -20.02
N GLY A 52 -27.34 2.64 -19.18
CA GLY A 52 -27.48 3.70 -18.20
C GLY A 52 -26.48 3.55 -17.05
N LEU A 53 -26.65 4.40 -16.03
CA LEU A 53 -25.85 4.32 -14.81
C LEU A 53 -26.26 3.06 -14.02
N GLN A 54 -25.28 2.20 -13.76
CA GLN A 54 -25.43 1.03 -12.89
C GLN A 54 -24.59 1.25 -11.64
N SER A 55 -24.99 0.65 -10.52
CA SER A 55 -24.30 0.87 -9.24
C SER A 55 -23.70 -0.44 -8.71
N ILE A 56 -22.41 -0.38 -8.38
CA ILE A 56 -21.69 -1.48 -7.73
C ILE A 56 -21.05 -0.89 -6.47
N THR A 57 -21.30 -1.54 -5.34
CA THR A 57 -20.72 -1.21 -4.05
C THR A 57 -19.96 -2.41 -3.53
N ILE A 58 -18.69 -2.20 -3.21
CA ILE A 58 -17.83 -3.23 -2.62
C ILE A 58 -17.56 -2.81 -1.18
N SER A 59 -17.73 -3.74 -0.26
CA SER A 59 -17.51 -3.50 1.16
C SER A 59 -16.92 -4.73 1.83
N ARG A 60 -16.36 -4.52 3.01
CA ARG A 60 -15.87 -5.58 3.88
C ARG A 60 -16.69 -5.59 5.16
N SER A 61 -17.13 -6.79 5.55
CA SER A 61 -17.65 -7.06 6.88
C SER A 61 -16.58 -7.81 7.66
N ASP A 62 -16.02 -7.17 8.67
CA ASP A 62 -14.88 -7.65 9.46
C ASP A 62 -15.28 -8.55 10.64
N HIS A 63 -16.55 -8.54 11.08
CA HIS A 63 -16.99 -9.32 12.24
C HIS A 63 -18.35 -10.04 12.07
N LEU A 64 -18.39 -11.35 12.33
CA LEU A 64 -19.61 -12.18 12.29
C LEU A 64 -20.66 -11.82 13.35
N MET A 65 -20.20 -11.38 14.53
CA MET A 65 -21.09 -11.04 15.65
C MET A 65 -21.61 -9.60 15.57
N PHE A 66 -20.88 -8.71 14.91
CA PHE A 66 -21.21 -7.29 14.75
C PHE A 66 -20.80 -6.82 13.36
N PRO A 67 -21.54 -7.20 12.32
CA PRO A 67 -21.20 -6.80 10.97
C PRO A 67 -21.31 -5.28 10.83
N VAL A 68 -20.20 -4.65 10.43
CA VAL A 68 -20.14 -3.22 10.09
C VAL A 68 -19.89 -3.10 8.60
N PHE A 69 -20.61 -2.18 7.95
CA PHE A 69 -20.35 -1.83 6.56
C PHE A 69 -19.09 -0.97 6.49
N VAL A 70 -18.02 -1.51 5.91
CA VAL A 70 -16.79 -0.76 5.61
C VAL A 70 -16.65 -0.67 4.10
N PRO A 71 -16.88 0.49 3.46
CA PRO A 71 -16.73 0.63 2.01
C PRO A 71 -15.27 0.45 1.62
N GLU A 72 -15.02 -0.34 0.59
CA GLU A 72 -13.69 -0.55 0.06
C GLU A 72 -13.44 0.37 -1.13
N SER A 73 -12.33 1.11 -1.10
CA SER A 73 -11.87 1.96 -2.20
C SER A 73 -10.83 1.22 -3.04
N ASN A 74 -10.76 1.53 -4.34
CA ASN A 74 -9.79 0.95 -5.29
C ASN A 74 -9.97 -0.55 -5.56
N CYS A 75 -11.16 -1.11 -5.30
CA CYS A 75 -11.51 -2.43 -5.79
C CYS A 75 -12.07 -2.34 -7.22
N ILE A 76 -11.72 -3.34 -8.05
CA ILE A 76 -12.24 -3.50 -9.41
C ILE A 76 -13.14 -4.72 -9.42
N ALA A 77 -14.35 -4.58 -9.94
CA ALA A 77 -15.23 -5.70 -10.26
C ALA A 77 -15.35 -5.82 -11.79
N GLU A 78 -15.24 -7.04 -12.29
CA GLU A 78 -15.52 -7.35 -13.69
C GLU A 78 -16.93 -7.91 -13.80
N LEU A 79 -17.69 -7.49 -14.81
CA LEU A 79 -19.03 -8.00 -15.09
C LEU A 79 -18.97 -9.00 -16.25
N GLU A 80 -19.56 -10.16 -16.06
CA GLU A 80 -19.62 -11.25 -17.04
C GLU A 80 -21.07 -11.69 -17.24
N ASN A 81 -21.47 -11.97 -18.49
CA ASN A 81 -22.79 -12.51 -18.79
C ASN A 81 -22.84 -14.03 -18.52
N GLU A 82 -24.03 -14.63 -18.63
CA GLU A 82 -24.21 -16.08 -18.40
C GLU A 82 -23.44 -16.96 -19.41
N GLN A 83 -23.00 -16.39 -20.53
CA GLN A 83 -22.23 -17.06 -21.57
C GLN A 83 -20.71 -16.97 -21.36
N GLY A 84 -20.27 -16.21 -20.36
CA GLY A 84 -18.86 -16.02 -20.04
C GLY A 84 -18.21 -14.83 -20.73
N GLU A 85 -18.99 -13.94 -21.34
CA GLU A 85 -18.47 -12.76 -22.04
C GLU A 85 -18.45 -11.54 -21.12
N LYS A 86 -17.33 -10.79 -21.17
CA LYS A 86 -17.17 -9.55 -20.40
C LYS A 86 -18.11 -8.46 -20.93
N VAL A 87 -18.89 -7.88 -20.02
CA VAL A 87 -19.79 -6.77 -20.32
C VAL A 87 -19.04 -5.46 -20.08
N PRO A 88 -18.99 -4.54 -21.06
CA PRO A 88 -18.29 -3.26 -20.93
C PRO A 88 -18.96 -2.29 -19.96
#